data_AF-A0A1R1C548-F1
#
_entry.id   AF-A0A1R1C548-F1
#
_cell.length_a   1.000
_cell.length_b   1.000
_cell.length_c   1.000
_cell.angle_alpha   90.00
_cell.angle_beta   90.00
_cell.angle_gamma   90.00
#
_symmetry.space_group_name_H-M   'P 1'
#
loop_
_entity.id
_entity.type
_entity.pdbx_description
1 polymer ?
#
loop_
_entity_poly.entity_id
_entity_poly.type
_entity_poly.pdbx_seq_one_letter_code
_entity_poly.pdbx_strand_id
1 'polypeptide(L)'
;MTADLYEKRVQVRALKFQGYPPSDPNHMNDVMAFVQVPISLDFRPVGIILRVIINSLNVLEVPVGDYVVKDVAGKLTHMTKAAFEAEYTKVTD
;
A
#
# COMPACT_ATOMS: atom_id res chain seq x y z
N MET A 1 -28.53 -19.12 -22.66
CA MET A 1 -27.06 -19.12 -22.51
C MET A 1 -26.76 -18.57 -21.14
N THR A 2 -26.22 -19.39 -20.24
CA THR A 2 -25.61 -18.92 -18.99
C THR A 2 -24.13 -18.76 -19.27
N ALA A 3 -23.65 -17.53 -19.25
CA ALA A 3 -22.23 -17.22 -19.41
C ALA A 3 -21.71 -16.81 -18.04
N ASP A 4 -20.77 -17.58 -17.51
CA ASP A 4 -20.00 -17.17 -16.33
C ASP A 4 -18.64 -16.66 -16.79
N LEU A 5 -18.36 -15.41 -16.44
CA LEU A 5 -17.15 -14.68 -16.76
C LEU A 5 -16.25 -14.64 -15.52
N TYR A 6 -15.00 -15.07 -15.67
CA TYR A 6 -13.98 -14.99 -14.63
C TYR A 6 -12.64 -14.61 -15.23
N GLU A 7 -12.02 -13.56 -14.72
CA GLU A 7 -10.57 -13.40 -14.69
C GLU A 7 -10.22 -12.23 -13.75
N LYS A 8 -9.10 -12.35 -13.01
CA LYS A 8 -7.93 -11.43 -13.15
C LYS A 8 -6.80 -11.86 -12.20
N ARG A 9 -5.63 -12.19 -12.76
CA ARG A 9 -4.35 -12.07 -12.02
C ARG A 9 -3.74 -10.71 -12.35
N VAL A 10 -4.00 -9.71 -11.51
CA VAL A 10 -3.31 -8.41 -11.62
C VAL A 10 -1.98 -8.52 -10.91
N GLN A 11 -0.88 -8.33 -11.65
CA GLN A 11 0.39 -8.09 -11.00
C GLN A 11 0.36 -6.71 -10.36
N VAL A 12 0.63 -6.68 -9.08
CA VAL A 12 0.79 -5.44 -8.31
C VAL A 12 2.09 -5.51 -7.56
N ARG A 13 2.69 -4.35 -7.30
CA ARG A 13 3.73 -4.22 -6.28
C ARG A 13 3.05 -3.76 -5.00
N ALA A 14 3.47 -4.29 -3.86
CA ALA A 14 2.92 -3.89 -2.57
C ALA A 14 4.05 -3.63 -1.58
N LEU A 15 3.90 -2.59 -0.76
CA LEU A 15 4.79 -2.27 0.33
C LEU A 15 3.98 -2.23 1.63
N LYS A 16 4.38 -3.03 2.61
CA LYS A 16 3.78 -3.03 3.93
C LYS A 16 4.29 -1.83 4.72
N PHE A 17 3.42 -0.97 5.23
CA PHE A 17 3.85 0.13 6.08
C PHE A 17 4.07 -0.36 7.51
N GLN A 18 5.31 -0.23 8.02
CA GLN A 18 5.70 -0.69 9.36
C GLN A 18 5.94 0.45 10.34
N GLY A 19 5.67 1.70 9.97
CA GLY A 19 6.03 2.87 10.77
C GLY A 19 7.53 3.14 10.73
N TYR A 20 8.16 3.25 11.91
CA TYR A 20 9.60 3.41 12.08
C TYR A 20 10.19 2.25 12.89
N PRO A 21 10.33 1.06 12.28
CA PRO A 21 10.89 -0.09 12.98
C PRO A 21 12.39 0.11 13.27
N PRO A 22 12.88 -0.16 14.49
CA PRO A 22 14.31 -0.10 14.81
C PRO A 22 15.14 -1.08 13.97
N SER A 23 14.52 -2.18 13.52
CA SER A 23 15.15 -3.21 12.69
C SER A 23 15.36 -2.78 11.23
N ASP A 24 14.66 -1.74 10.78
CA ASP A 24 14.80 -1.19 9.43
C ASP A 24 14.75 0.34 9.47
N PRO A 25 15.91 0.99 9.74
CA PRO A 25 15.99 2.44 9.79
C PRO A 25 15.76 3.12 8.43
N ASN A 26 15.82 2.37 7.33
CA ASN A 26 15.62 2.88 5.98
C ASN A 26 14.19 2.66 5.45
N HIS A 27 13.30 2.05 6.23
CA HIS A 27 11.92 1.74 5.82
C HIS A 27 11.19 2.94 5.21
N MET A 28 11.39 4.14 5.75
CA MET A 28 10.76 5.35 5.21
C MET A 28 11.34 5.79 3.86
N ASN A 29 12.64 5.56 3.61
CA ASN A 29 13.23 5.81 2.30
C ASN A 29 12.63 4.86 1.26
N ASP A 30 12.39 3.61 1.62
CA ASP A 30 11.73 2.62 0.75
C ASP A 30 10.28 2.99 0.46
N VAL A 31 9.53 3.46 1.49
CA VAL A 31 8.19 4.01 1.31
C VAL A 31 8.21 5.16 0.31
N MET A 32 9.10 6.15 0.48
CA MET A 32 9.21 7.31 -0.41
C MET A 32 9.57 6.89 -1.84
N ALA A 33 10.53 5.99 -2.00
CA ALA A 33 10.95 5.45 -3.30
C ALA A 33 9.84 4.65 -3.99
N PHE A 34 8.99 3.96 -3.23
CA PHE A 34 7.87 3.18 -3.74
C PHE A 34 6.71 4.08 -4.23
N VAL A 35 6.28 5.03 -3.39
CA VAL A 35 5.11 5.87 -3.67
C VAL A 35 5.40 6.96 -4.70
N GLN A 36 6.62 7.53 -4.71
CA GLN A 36 7.03 8.58 -5.65
C GLN A 36 6.14 9.83 -5.68
N VAL A 37 5.42 10.08 -4.58
CA VAL A 37 4.57 11.26 -4.36
C VAL A 37 4.82 11.79 -2.95
N PRO A 38 4.47 13.05 -2.65
CA PRO A 38 4.63 13.59 -1.31
C PRO A 38 3.91 12.74 -0.26
N ILE A 39 4.58 12.52 0.87
CA ILE A 39 4.01 11.83 2.03
C ILE A 39 4.07 12.73 3.26
N SER A 40 3.18 12.45 4.21
CA SER A 40 3.27 12.98 5.56
C SER A 40 2.96 11.87 6.56
N LEU A 41 3.33 12.09 7.81
CA LEU A 41 3.02 11.17 8.90
C LEU A 41 2.12 11.88 9.90
N ASP A 42 1.05 11.19 10.26
CA ASP A 42 0.11 11.63 11.27
C ASP A 42 0.25 10.76 12.51
N PHE A 43 0.58 11.39 13.63
CA PHE A 43 0.80 10.72 14.91
C PHE A 43 -0.48 10.85 15.74
N ARG A 44 -1.29 9.79 15.74
CA ARG A 44 -2.55 9.73 16.48
C ARG A 44 -2.38 8.88 17.75
N PRO A 45 -3.27 9.00 18.75
CA PRO A 45 -3.25 8.13 19.94
C PRO A 45 -3.37 6.63 19.61
N VAL A 46 -4.00 6.31 18.48
CA VAL A 46 -4.17 4.94 17.97
C VAL A 46 -2.94 4.41 17.23
N GLY A 47 -1.95 5.26 16.96
CA GLY A 47 -0.72 4.90 16.25
C GLY A 47 -0.32 5.89 15.16
N ILE A 48 0.70 5.48 14.39
CA ILE A 48 1.24 6.24 13.26
C ILE A 48 0.42 5.92 12.01
N ILE A 49 0.07 6.95 11.24
CA ILE A 49 -0.61 6.81 9.96
C ILE A 49 0.26 7.45 8.88
N LEU A 50 0.53 6.69 7.82
CA LEU A 50 1.14 7.21 6.60
C LEU A 50 0.07 7.88 5.75
N ARG A 51 0.29 9.15 5.42
CA ARG A 51 -0.56 9.91 4.51
C ARG A 51 0.15 10.08 3.18
N VAL A 52 -0.29 9.36 2.15
CA VAL A 52 0.22 9.46 0.78
C VAL A 52 -0.62 10.46 0.01
N ILE A 53 -0.03 11.59 -0.35
CA ILE A 53 -0.74 12.72 -0.96
C ILE A 53 -0.66 12.57 -2.48
N ILE A 54 -1.65 11.90 -3.07
CA ILE A 54 -1.72 11.71 -4.53
C ILE A 54 -2.05 13.04 -5.21
N ASN A 55 -2.98 13.80 -4.64
CA ASN A 55 -3.28 15.18 -5.00
C ASN A 55 -3.99 15.88 -3.83
N SER A 56 -4.37 17.15 -4.00
CA SER A 56 -5.02 17.97 -2.95
C SER A 56 -6.36 17.41 -2.45
N LEU A 57 -7.03 16.56 -3.22
CA LEU A 57 -8.34 15.99 -2.89
C LEU A 57 -8.28 14.49 -2.55
N ASN A 58 -7.15 13.83 -2.81
CA ASN A 58 -6.98 12.40 -2.65
C ASN A 58 -5.72 12.11 -1.85
N VAL A 59 -5.93 11.79 -0.58
CA VAL A 59 -4.90 11.38 0.36
C VAL A 59 -5.22 9.98 0.83
N LEU A 60 -4.30 9.04 0.63
CA LEU A 60 -4.42 7.70 1.18
C LEU A 60 -3.89 7.71 2.61
N GLU A 61 -4.73 7.28 3.56
CA GLU A 61 -4.32 7.05 4.94
C GLU A 61 -4.02 5.56 5.13
N VAL A 62 -2.78 5.23 5.47
CA VAL A 62 -2.32 3.85 5.61
C VAL A 62 -1.81 3.64 7.03
N PRO A 63 -2.58 2.94 7.88
CA PRO A 63 -2.15 2.57 9.22
C PRO A 63 -0.93 1.62 9.20
N VAL A 64 -0.19 1.58 10.31
CA VAL A 64 0.86 0.57 10.50
C VAL A 64 0.27 -0.83 10.40
N GLY A 65 0.89 -1.69 9.59
CA GLY A 65 0.49 -3.07 9.35
C GLY A 65 -0.23 -3.29 8.01
N ASP A 66 -0.74 -2.23 7.40
CA ASP A 66 -1.44 -2.26 6.11
C ASP A 66 -0.50 -2.06 4.92
N TYR A 67 -1.03 -2.22 3.71
CA TYR A 67 -0.27 -2.17 2.47
C TYR A 67 -0.61 -0.93 1.64
N VAL A 68 0.44 -0.33 1.08
CA VAL A 68 0.32 0.52 -0.10
C VAL A 68 0.52 -0.37 -1.32
N VAL A 69 -0.47 -0.43 -2.19
CA VAL A 69 -0.46 -1.25 -3.41
C VAL A 69 -0.32 -0.32 -4.62
N LYS A 70 0.56 -0.69 -5.55
CA LYS A 70 0.79 0.01 -6.81
C LYS A 70 0.49 -0.95 -7.95
N ASP A 71 -0.48 -0.61 -8.78
CA ASP A 71 -0.79 -1.38 -9.98
C ASP A 71 0.21 -1.10 -11.12
N VAL A 72 0.10 -1.85 -12.23
CA VAL A 72 0.94 -1.68 -13.43
C VAL A 72 0.80 -0.30 -14.09
N ALA A 73 -0.31 0.40 -13.85
CA ALA A 73 -0.53 1.76 -14.34
C ALA A 73 0.06 2.83 -13.38
N GLY A 74 0.65 2.40 -12.25
CA GLY A 74 1.23 3.29 -11.25
C GLY A 74 0.22 3.87 -10.26
N LYS A 75 -1.05 3.45 -10.30
CA LYS A 75 -2.08 3.89 -9.36
C LYS A 75 -1.80 3.31 -7.98
N LEU A 76 -1.80 4.17 -6.98
CA LEU A 76 -1.66 3.79 -5.57
C LEU A 76 -3.02 3.57 -4.94
N THR A 77 -3.15 2.51 -4.16
CA THR A 77 -4.31 2.22 -3.31
C THR A 77 -3.86 1.73 -1.94
N HIS A 78 -4.69 1.98 -0.93
CA HIS A 78 -4.55 1.37 0.39
C HIS A 78 -5.32 0.05 0.43
N MET A 79 -4.71 -0.98 0.99
CA MET A 79 -5.39 -2.22 1.34
C MET A 79 -5.04 -2.67 2.74
N THR A 80 -6.03 -3.19 3.47
CA THR A 80 -5.78 -3.86 4.74
C THR A 80 -4.97 -5.12 4.51
N LYS A 81 -4.20 -5.55 5.52
CA LYS A 81 -3.47 -6.83 5.45
C LYS A 81 -4.36 -8.00 5.02
N ALA A 82 -5.53 -8.13 5.65
CA ALA A 82 -6.45 -9.23 5.37
C ALA A 82 -7.01 -9.18 3.93
N ALA A 83 -7.36 -7.99 3.44
CA ALA A 83 -7.84 -7.85 2.07
C ALA A 83 -6.73 -8.15 1.05
N PHE A 84 -5.51 -7.67 1.30
CA PHE A 84 -4.37 -7.92 0.42
C PHE A 84 -4.03 -9.41 0.34
N GLU A 85 -3.95 -10.10 1.47
CA GLU A 85 -3.63 -11.53 1.53
C GLU A 85 -4.75 -12.43 0.97
N ALA A 86 -6.00 -11.96 0.96
CA ALA A 86 -7.12 -12.66 0.31
C ALA A 86 -7.13 -12.48 -1.21
N GLU A 87 -6.71 -11.32 -1.70
CA GLU A 87 -6.78 -10.95 -3.12
C GLU A 87 -5.50 -11.32 -3.90
N TYR A 88 -4.33 -11.30 -3.25
CA TYR A 88 -3.04 -11.47 -3.91
C TYR A 88 -2.25 -12.65 -3.33
N THR A 89 -1.71 -13.47 -4.23
CA THR A 89 -0.71 -14.48 -3.88
C THR A 89 0.67 -13.96 -4.26
N LYS A 90 1.65 -14.04 -3.36
CA LYS A 90 3.03 -13.64 -3.64
C LYS A 90 3.57 -14.50 -4.79
N VAL A 91 3.91 -13.86 -5.90
CA VAL A 91 4.67 -14.49 -6.99
C VAL A 91 6.14 -14.22 -6.68
N THR A 92 6.85 -15.22 -6.16
CA THR A 92 8.30 -15.17 -6.00
C THR A 92 8.94 -15.16 -7.38
N ASP A 93 9.82 -14.18 -7.64
CA ASP A 93 10.93 -14.37 -8.58
C ASP A 93 11.97 -15.30 -7.94
#